data_AF-A0A6M2DJW4-F1
#
_entry.id   AF-A0A6M2DJW4-F1
#
_cell.length_a   1.000
_cell.length_b   1.000
_cell.length_c   1.000
_cell.angle_alpha   90.00
_cell.angle_beta   90.00
_cell.angle_gamma   90.00
#
_symmetry.space_group_name_H-M   'P 1'
#
loop_
_entity.id
_entity.type
_entity.pdbx_description
1 polymer ?
#
loop_
_entity_poly.entity_id
_entity_poly.type
_entity_poly.pdbx_seq_one_letter_code
_entity_poly.pdbx_strand_id
1 'polypeptide(L)' 'MSANLAVRRSLGTLWRQGWNEIPEVMASCAMGLCGIGLSMYALYRTYVIEGGDYRKYRVGYVVYRPDDPRVAKIRPEDRV' A
#
# COMPACT_ATOMS: atom_id res chain seq x y z
N MET A 1 -31.97 -22.03 32.95
CA MET A 1 -32.20 -21.11 31.81
C MET A 1 -30.96 -20.25 31.63
N SER A 2 -29.99 -20.68 30.81
CA SER A 2 -28.85 -19.85 30.44
C SER A 2 -29.29 -18.97 29.28
N ALA A 3 -29.70 -17.73 29.60
CA ALA A 3 -30.07 -16.75 28.60
C ALA A 3 -28.80 -16.34 27.86
N ASN A 4 -28.61 -16.91 26.66
CA ASN A 4 -27.86 -16.28 25.58
C ASN A 4 -28.53 -14.94 25.26
N LEU A 5 -28.25 -13.93 26.09
CA LEU A 5 -28.49 -12.54 25.73
C LEU A 5 -27.40 -12.19 24.73
N ALA A 6 -27.76 -12.28 23.45
CA ALA A 6 -27.05 -11.59 22.39
C ALA A 6 -27.09 -10.09 22.71
N VAL A 7 -26.19 -9.65 23.59
CA VAL A 7 -25.95 -8.24 23.88
C VAL A 7 -25.56 -7.64 22.54
N ARG A 8 -26.41 -6.77 22.00
CA ARG A 8 -26.09 -5.94 20.84
C ARG A 8 -24.99 -4.96 21.25
N ARG A 9 -23.74 -5.45 21.36
CA ARG A 9 -22.58 -4.60 21.62
C ARG A 9 -22.38 -3.75 20.38
N SER A 10 -22.37 -2.43 20.54
CA SER A 10 -22.03 -1.54 19.44
C SER A 10 -20.59 -1.83 18.99
N LEU A 11 -20.29 -1.65 17.70
CA LEU A 11 -18.93 -1.81 17.17
C LEU A 11 -17.91 -0.98 17.94
N GLY A 12 -18.28 0.24 18.36
CA GLY A 12 -17.41 1.10 19.18
C GLY A 12 -17.14 0.55 20.59
N THR A 13 -18.12 -0.14 21.20
CA THR A 13 -17.94 -0.79 22.50
C THR A 13 -17.00 -1.98 22.39
N LEU A 14 -17.15 -2.79 21.33
CA LEU A 14 -16.26 -3.92 21.05
C LEU A 14 -14.83 -3.47 20.75
N TRP A 15 -14.67 -2.37 20.00
CA TRP A 15 -13.37 -1.80 19.71
C TRP A 15 -12.65 -1.37 21.00
N ARG A 16 -13.32 -0.60 21.87
CA ARG A 16 -12.77 -0.21 23.17
C ARG A 16 -12.44 -1.41 24.06
N GLN A 17 -13.31 -2.42 24.08
CA GLN A 17 -13.07 -3.66 24.81
C GLN A 17 -11.84 -4.40 24.28
N GLY A 18 -11.67 -4.50 22.96
CA GLY A 18 -10.51 -5.14 22.32
C GLY A 18 -9.19 -4.47 22.69
N TRP A 19 -9.15 -3.13 22.76
CA TRP A 19 -7.95 -2.40 23.20
C TRP A 19 -7.61 -2.62 24.67
N ASN A 20 -8.59 -2.89 25.52
CA ASN A 20 -8.37 -3.15 26.94
C ASN A 20 -8.01 -4.61 27.23
N GLU A 21 -8.62 -5.57 26.54
CA GLU A 21 -8.40 -7.00 26.78
C GLU A 21 -7.17 -7.56 26.03
N ILE A 22 -6.96 -7.15 24.77
CA ILE A 22 -5.90 -7.71 23.91
C ILE A 22 -5.22 -6.59 23.10
N PRO A 23 -4.45 -5.70 23.76
CA PRO A 23 -3.83 -4.55 23.11
C PRO A 23 -2.82 -4.95 22.02
N GLU A 24 -2.08 -6.05 22.22
CA GLU A 24 -1.03 -6.49 21.29
C GLU A 24 -1.58 -6.90 19.92
N VAL A 25 -2.72 -7.61 19.90
CA VAL A 25 -3.38 -8.04 18.66
C VAL A 25 -4.01 -6.83 17.96
N MET A 26 -4.64 -5.92 18.70
CA MET A 26 -5.20 -4.70 18.12
C MET A 26 -4.12 -3.80 17.50
N ALA A 27 -2.99 -3.64 18.19
CA ALA A 27 -1.86 -2.85 17.71
C ALA A 27 -1.20 -3.48 16.47
N SER A 28 -0.98 -4.80 16.47
CA SER A 28 -0.41 -5.49 15.30
C SER A 28 -1.35 -5.45 14.09
N CYS A 29 -2.65 -5.59 14.28
CA CYS A 29 -3.63 -5.42 13.21
C CYS A 29 -3.59 -3.99 12.64
N ALA A 30 -3.57 -2.97 13.49
CA ALA A 30 -3.47 -1.58 13.06
C ALA A 30 -2.18 -1.32 12.28
N MET A 31 -1.04 -1.80 12.78
CA MET A 31 0.26 -1.70 12.11
C MET A 31 0.26 -2.43 10.75
N GLY A 32 -0.34 -3.62 10.67
CA GLY A 32 -0.49 -4.35 9.43
C GLY A 32 -1.30 -3.58 8.38
N LEU A 33 -2.43 -3.01 8.79
CA LEU A 33 -3.26 -2.17 7.91
C LEU A 33 -2.51 -0.90 7.45
N CYS A 34 -1.78 -0.24 8.35
CA CYS A 34 -0.92 0.88 8.00
C CYS A 34 0.15 0.48 6.99
N GLY A 35 0.82 -0.65 7.18
CA GLY A 35 1.82 -1.18 6.26
C GLY A 35 1.26 -1.48 4.87
N ILE A 36 0.07 -2.08 4.80
CA ILE A 36 -0.62 -2.33 3.53
C ILE A 36 -0.98 -1.01 2.84
N GLY A 37 -1.52 -0.03 3.58
CA GLY A 37 -1.87 1.28 3.05
C GLY A 37 -0.66 2.03 2.47
N LEU A 38 0.45 2.06 3.21
CA LEU A 38 1.71 2.67 2.76
C LEU A 38 2.28 1.96 1.53
N SER A 39 2.25 0.62 1.51
CA SER A 39 2.74 -0.16 0.37
C SER A 39 1.91 0.10 -0.89
N MET A 40 0.58 0.13 -0.77
CA MET A 40 -0.33 0.43 -1.88
C MET A 40 -0.09 1.84 -2.42
N TYR A 41 0.07 2.84 -1.53
CA TYR A 41 0.37 4.21 -1.91
C TYR A 41 1.72 4.32 -2.64
N ALA A 42 2.76 3.66 -2.13
CA ALA A 42 4.09 3.66 -2.75
C ALA A 42 4.07 3.04 -4.15
N LEU A 43 3.35 1.93 -4.34
CA LEU A 43 3.16 1.30 -5.65
C LEU A 43 2.39 2.22 -6.60
N TYR A 44 1.29 2.80 -6.15
CA TYR A 44 0.49 3.74 -6.96
C TYR A 44 1.34 4.92 -7.43
N ARG A 45 2.08 5.56 -6.53
CA ARG A 45 2.97 6.67 -6.86
C ARG A 45 4.05 6.27 -7.87
N THR A 46 4.70 5.14 -7.62
CA THR A 46 5.77 4.61 -8.49
C THR A 46 5.28 4.34 -9.91
N TYR A 47 4.17 3.61 -10.06
CA TYR A 47 3.76 3.09 -11.37
C TYR A 47 2.84 4.04 -12.12
N VAL A 48 1.96 4.76 -11.41
CA VAL A 48 0.93 5.60 -12.03
C VAL A 48 1.40 7.04 -12.18
N ILE A 49 2.04 7.61 -11.15
CA ILE A 49 2.45 9.02 -11.17
C ILE A 49 3.83 9.18 -11.82
N GLU A 50 4.81 8.41 -11.37
CA GLU A 50 6.19 8.55 -11.82
C GLU A 50 6.51 7.74 -13.09
N GLY A 51 5.63 6.79 -13.45
CA GLY A 51 5.82 5.91 -14.59
C GLY A 51 7.00 4.97 -14.38
N GLY A 52 6.79 3.89 -13.62
CA GLY A 52 7.83 2.93 -13.22
C GLY A 52 8.65 2.34 -14.38
N ASP A 53 8.09 2.35 -15.59
CA ASP A 53 8.71 1.95 -16.84
C ASP A 53 9.62 3.02 -17.48
N TYR A 54 9.91 4.15 -16.84
CA TYR A 54 10.83 5.19 -17.35
C TYR A 54 11.93 5.54 -16.35
N ARG A 55 12.19 4.65 -15.37
CA ARG A 55 13.26 4.84 -14.39
C ARG A 55 14.63 4.84 -15.07
N LYS A 56 15.49 5.77 -14.63
CA LYS A 56 16.91 5.86 -15.00
C LYS A 56 17.65 4.53 -14.84
N TYR A 57 17.46 3.88 -13.70
CA TYR A 57 18.13 2.64 -13.35
C TYR A 57 17.16 1.46 -13.48
N ARG A 58 17.34 0.67 -14.55
CA ARG A 58 16.72 -0.66 -14.67
C ARG A 58 17.73 -1.74 -14.34
N VAL A 59 17.20 -2.87 -13.88
CA VAL A 59 18.00 -4.04 -13.51
C VAL A 59 18.68 -4.68 -14.74
N GLY A 60 18.14 -4.44 -15.95
CA GLY A 60 18.72 -4.89 -17.21
C GLY A 60 18.93 -3.74 -18.18
N TYR A 61 19.94 -3.87 -19.04
CA TYR A 61 20.17 -2.97 -20.18
C TYR A 61 19.06 -3.15 -21.21
N VAL A 62 18.42 -2.05 -21.61
CA VAL A 62 17.33 -2.05 -22.59
C VAL A 62 17.65 -1.03 -23.68
N VAL A 63 17.68 -1.49 -24.93
CA VAL A 63 17.82 -0.64 -26.10
C VAL A 63 16.41 -0.26 -26.57
N TYR A 64 16.13 1.05 -26.64
CA TYR A 64 14.88 1.55 -27.19
C TYR A 64 15.06 1.95 -28.65
N ARG A 65 14.03 1.68 -29.46
CA ARG A 65 13.95 2.26 -30.81
C ARG A 65 13.57 3.74 -30.69
N PRO A 66 14.17 4.65 -31.47
CA PRO A 66 13.87 6.09 -31.40
C PRO A 66 12.39 6.43 -31.57
N ASP A 67 11.66 5.64 -32.35
CA ASP A 67 10.24 5.87 -32.66
C ASP A 67 9.27 5.31 -31.61
N ASP A 68 9.77 4.58 -30.60
CA ASP A 68 8.90 3.97 -29.59
C ASP A 68 8.27 5.07 -28.71
N PRO A 69 6.94 5.11 -28.55
CA PRO A 69 6.26 6.11 -27.72
C PRO A 69 6.72 6.10 -26.25
N ARG A 70 7.39 5.03 -25.78
CA ARG A 70 8.01 4.94 -24.46
C ARG A 70 9.22 5.87 -24.32
N VAL A 71 9.96 6.13 -25.40
CA VAL A 71 11.13 7.01 -25.39
C VAL A 71 10.75 8.45 -25.07
N ALA A 72 9.59 8.91 -25.55
CA ALA A 72 9.08 10.26 -25.28
C ALA A 72 8.86 10.54 -23.78
N LYS A 73 8.65 9.48 -22.98
CA LYS A 73 8.39 9.56 -21.54
C LYS A 73 9.67 9.40 -20.70
N ILE A 74 10.81 9.14 -21.33
CA ILE A 74 12.11 9.10 -20.65
C ILE A 74 12.55 10.53 -20.34
N ARG A 75 12.88 10.77 -19.07
CA ARG A 75 13.35 12.07 -18.58
C ARG A 75 14.62 12.49 -19.33
N PRO A 76 14.74 13.75 -19.78
CA PRO A 76 15.91 14.22 -20.52
C PRO A 76 17.25 13.96 -19.82
N GLU A 77 17.29 14.13 -18.49
CA GLU A 77 18.45 13.88 -17.62
C GLU A 77 18.90 12.41 -17.54
N ASP A 78 18.08 11.48 -18.05
CA ASP A 78 18.34 10.05 -18.07
C ASP A 78 18.78 9.55 -19.46
N ARG A 79 18.87 10.44 -20.45
CA ARG A 79 19.41 10.15 -21.79
C ARG A 79 20.93 10.29 -21.73
N VAL A 80 21.63 9.16 -21.68
CA VAL A 80 23.10 9.06 -21.81
C VAL A 80 23.49 8.95 -23.26
#